data_AF-A0A1H3C9L6-F1
#
_entry.id   AF-A0A1H3C9L6-F1
#
_cell.length_a   1.000
_cell.length_b   1.000
_cell.length_c   1.000
_cell.angle_alpha   90.00
_cell.angle_beta   90.00
_cell.angle_gamma   90.00
#
_symmetry.space_group_name_H-M   'P 1'
#
loop_
_entity.id
_entity.type
_entity.pdbx_description
1 polymer ?
#
loop_
_entity_poly.entity_id
_entity_poly.type
_entity_poly.pdbx_seq_one_letter_code
_entity_poly.pdbx_strand_id
1 'polypeptide(L)'
;MKGKGPNHKEMTQLINTMMGKDVLTEKQLGQILEGARRANERGGMSSVLDYLMKVTQADVDKKELTDFADSVRNNPDMGMDLLKGKRGIPNSNN
;
A
#
# COMPACT_ATOMS: atom_id res chain seq x y z
N MET A 1 -18.06 -6.08 -10.68
CA MET A 1 -16.95 -7.07 -10.73
C MET A 1 -16.85 -7.72 -9.36
N LYS A 2 -17.41 -8.93 -9.19
CA LYS A 2 -17.29 -9.73 -7.96
C LYS A 2 -16.07 -10.64 -8.10
N GLY A 3 -15.12 -10.51 -7.18
CA GLY A 3 -14.05 -11.50 -6.96
C GLY A 3 -12.73 -11.19 -7.66
N LYS A 4 -11.68 -11.12 -6.84
CA LYS A 4 -10.28 -10.80 -7.16
C LYS A 4 -10.04 -9.30 -7.33
N GLY A 5 -9.35 -8.72 -6.34
CA GLY A 5 -8.76 -7.38 -6.46
C GLY A 5 -7.79 -7.30 -7.64
N PRO A 6 -7.20 -6.12 -7.90
CA PRO A 6 -6.32 -5.93 -9.03
C PRO A 6 -5.15 -6.92 -9.01
N ASN A 7 -4.79 -7.45 -10.17
CA ASN A 7 -3.57 -8.24 -10.31
C ASN A 7 -2.32 -7.34 -10.20
N HIS A 8 -1.12 -7.92 -10.16
CA HIS A 8 0.12 -7.15 -9.96
C HIS A 8 0.33 -6.06 -11.03
N LYS A 9 0.00 -6.35 -12.29
CA LYS A 9 0.09 -5.39 -13.39
C LYS A 9 -0.86 -4.21 -13.18
N GLU A 10 -2.12 -4.50 -12.88
CA GLU A 10 -3.15 -3.48 -12.61
C GLU A 10 -2.78 -2.63 -11.39
N MET A 11 -2.31 -3.26 -10.31
CA MET A 11 -1.88 -2.56 -9.10
C MET A 11 -0.68 -1.66 -9.36
N THR A 12 0.30 -2.13 -10.14
CA THR A 12 1.47 -1.32 -10.53
C THR A 12 1.04 -0.07 -11.29
N GLN A 13 0.11 -0.23 -12.24
CA GLN A 13 -0.41 0.90 -13.02
C GLN A 13 -1.15 1.90 -12.15
N LEU A 14 -1.96 1.44 -11.19
CA LEU A 14 -2.66 2.32 -10.25
C LEU A 14 -1.68 3.14 -9.41
N ILE A 15 -0.64 2.49 -8.86
CA ILE A 15 0.37 3.19 -8.05
C ILE A 15 1.13 4.21 -8.90
N ASN A 16 1.61 3.84 -10.08
CA ASN A 16 2.34 4.76 -10.96
C ASN A 16 1.44 5.94 -11.41
N THR A 17 0.17 5.68 -11.67
CA THR A 17 -0.82 6.72 -12.00
C THR A 17 -1.02 7.68 -10.83
N MET A 18 -1.22 7.14 -9.61
CA MET A 18 -1.38 7.94 -8.40
C MET A 18 -0.13 8.80 -8.12
N MET A 19 1.06 8.27 -8.38
CA MET A 19 2.32 9.01 -8.21
C MET A 19 2.64 9.98 -9.36
N GLY A 20 1.86 9.97 -10.44
CA GLY A 20 2.07 10.79 -11.64
C GLY A 20 3.32 10.43 -12.44
N LYS A 21 3.99 9.31 -12.13
CA LYS A 21 5.20 8.83 -12.79
C LYS A 21 5.40 7.34 -12.55
N ASP A 22 6.21 6.70 -13.38
CA ASP A 22 6.59 5.30 -13.19
C ASP A 22 7.57 5.15 -12.02
N VAL A 23 7.04 4.78 -10.85
CA VAL A 23 7.83 4.58 -9.62
C VAL A 23 8.24 3.13 -9.43
N LEU A 24 7.49 2.17 -9.98
CA LEU A 24 7.81 0.75 -9.87
C LEU A 24 7.29 -0.07 -11.07
N THR A 25 7.92 -1.20 -11.29
CA THR A 25 7.54 -2.22 -12.28
C THR A 25 6.76 -3.36 -11.62
N GLU A 26 6.04 -4.15 -12.42
CA GLU A 26 5.33 -5.34 -11.93
C GLU A 26 6.26 -6.34 -11.21
N LYS A 27 7.50 -6.49 -11.70
CA LYS A 27 8.52 -7.32 -11.07
C LYS A 27 8.91 -6.79 -9.70
N GLN A 28 9.11 -5.48 -9.57
CA GLN A 28 9.43 -4.85 -8.29
C GLN A 28 8.26 -4.95 -7.32
N LEU A 29 7.02 -4.77 -7.79
CA LEU A 29 5.83 -4.99 -6.95
C LEU A 29 5.78 -6.44 -6.43
N GLY A 30 6.02 -7.41 -7.31
CA GLY A 30 6.07 -8.83 -6.91
C GLY A 30 7.12 -9.10 -5.83
N GLN A 31 8.31 -8.50 -5.96
CA GLN A 31 9.36 -8.61 -4.94
C GLN A 31 8.96 -7.97 -3.60
N ILE A 32 8.28 -6.83 -3.64
CA ILE A 32 7.76 -6.16 -2.44
C ILE A 32 6.71 -7.04 -1.75
N LEU A 33 5.76 -7.60 -2.51
CA LEU A 33 4.72 -8.46 -1.95
C LEU A 33 5.28 -9.77 -1.36
N GLU A 34 6.27 -10.38 -2.00
CA GLU A 34 6.98 -11.54 -1.46
C GLU A 34 7.80 -11.21 -0.21
N GLY A 35 8.38 -10.01 -0.14
CA GLY A 35 9.04 -9.52 1.08
C GLY A 35 8.04 -9.31 2.22
N ALA A 36 6.93 -8.65 1.95
CA ALA A 36 5.84 -8.43 2.90
C ALA A 36 5.25 -9.74 3.41
N ARG A 37 5.02 -10.72 2.53
CA ARG A 37 4.54 -12.06 2.92
C ARG A 37 5.50 -12.73 3.91
N ARG A 38 6.79 -12.75 3.61
CA ARG A 38 7.81 -13.34 4.51
C ARG A 38 7.90 -12.59 5.84
N ALA A 39 7.71 -11.27 5.84
CA ALA A 39 7.67 -10.49 7.05
C ALA A 39 6.44 -10.85 7.91
N ASN A 40 5.27 -11.01 7.28
CA ASN A 40 4.04 -11.43 7.94
C ASN A 40 4.17 -12.82 8.59
N GLU A 41 4.79 -13.77 7.88
CA GLU A 41 5.04 -15.13 8.40
C GLU A 41 5.94 -15.13 9.66
N ARG A 42 6.80 -14.12 9.83
CA ARG A 42 7.75 -14.03 10.94
C ARG A 42 7.25 -13.23 12.15
N GLY A 43 6.40 -12.23 11.92
CA GLY A 43 5.96 -11.33 13.01
C GLY A 43 4.67 -10.57 12.75
N GLY A 44 3.83 -11.07 11.84
CA GLY A 44 2.51 -10.52 11.55
C GLY A 44 2.58 -9.13 10.91
N MET A 45 1.49 -8.36 11.07
CA MET A 45 1.30 -7.07 10.41
C MET A 45 2.36 -6.04 10.79
N SER A 46 2.82 -5.99 12.05
CA SER A 46 3.88 -5.04 12.45
C SER A 46 5.14 -5.21 11.60
N SER A 47 5.57 -6.46 11.36
CA SER A 47 6.74 -6.75 10.53
C SER A 47 6.53 -6.38 9.06
N VAL A 48 5.28 -6.46 8.56
CA VAL A 48 4.93 -6.00 7.21
C VAL A 48 5.13 -4.48 7.11
N LEU A 49 4.63 -3.73 8.08
CA LEU A 49 4.78 -2.27 8.10
C LEU A 49 6.24 -1.85 8.18
N ASP A 50 7.02 -2.48 9.07
CA ASP A 50 8.47 -2.23 9.18
C ASP A 50 9.21 -2.53 7.87
N TYR A 51 8.85 -3.62 7.19
CA TYR A 51 9.41 -3.95 5.88
C TYR A 51 9.07 -2.90 4.83
N LEU A 52 7.79 -2.49 4.74
CA LEU A 52 7.35 -1.51 3.76
C LEU A 52 8.01 -0.15 3.99
N MET A 53 8.06 0.34 5.23
CA MET A 53 8.77 1.58 5.60
C MET A 53 10.24 1.53 5.19
N LYS A 54 10.92 0.41 5.43
CA LYS A 54 12.33 0.23 5.04
C LYS A 54 12.54 0.26 3.53
N VAL A 55 11.64 -0.36 2.77
CA VAL A 55 11.79 -0.50 1.31
C VAL A 55 11.44 0.80 0.59
N THR A 56 10.41 1.51 1.06
CA THR A 56 10.00 2.79 0.48
C THR A 56 10.84 3.96 0.98
N GLN A 57 11.57 3.79 2.08
CA GLN A 57 12.26 4.87 2.80
C GLN A 57 11.30 6.03 3.13
N ALA A 58 10.03 5.72 3.34
CA ALA A 58 9.03 6.72 3.66
C ALA A 58 9.22 7.22 5.09
N ASP A 59 9.30 8.54 5.24
CA ASP A 59 9.29 9.20 6.55
C ASP A 59 7.84 9.27 7.05
N VAL A 60 7.40 8.19 7.68
CA VAL A 60 6.04 8.05 8.23
C VAL A 60 6.11 7.50 9.65
N ASP A 61 5.23 7.98 10.52
CA ASP A 61 5.11 7.42 11.85
C ASP A 61 4.48 6.02 11.80
N LYS A 62 5.06 5.08 12.56
CA LYS A 62 4.62 3.68 12.55
C LYS A 62 3.20 3.52 13.11
N LYS A 63 2.81 4.35 14.08
CA LYS A 63 1.46 4.31 14.65
C LYS A 63 0.45 4.80 13.61
N GLU A 64 0.71 5.92 12.95
CA GLU A 64 -0.15 6.46 11.89
C GLU A 64 -0.33 5.44 10.75
N LEU A 65 0.75 4.79 10.34
CA LEU A 65 0.72 3.76 9.31
C LEU A 65 -0.10 2.53 9.75
N THR A 66 -0.02 2.16 11.02
CA THR A 66 -0.80 1.04 11.58
C THR A 66 -2.29 1.37 11.60
N ASP A 67 -2.65 2.56 12.10
CA ASP A 67 -4.05 3.01 12.17
C ASP A 67 -4.67 3.10 10.76
N PHE A 68 -3.90 3.55 9.78
CA PHE A 68 -4.32 3.53 8.38
C PHE A 68 -4.50 2.12 7.83
N ALA A 69 -3.55 1.21 8.08
CA ALA A 69 -3.64 -0.19 7.63
C ALA A 69 -4.87 -0.89 8.23
N ASP A 70 -5.18 -0.66 9.50
CA ASP A 70 -6.38 -1.19 10.16
C ASP A 70 -7.67 -0.59 9.56
N SER A 71 -7.65 0.70 9.22
CA SER A 71 -8.77 1.36 8.53
C SER A 71 -9.03 0.74 7.14
N VAL A 72 -7.98 0.44 6.37
CA VAL A 72 -8.09 -0.26 5.07
C VAL A 72 -8.53 -1.71 5.24
N ARG A 73 -8.04 -2.40 6.28
CA ARG A 73 -8.48 -3.77 6.59
C ARG A 73 -9.98 -3.83 6.89
N ASN A 74 -10.49 -2.85 7.63
CA ASN A 74 -11.91 -2.73 7.98
C ASN A 74 -12.74 -2.22 6.80
N ASN A 75 -12.15 -1.45 5.89
CA ASN A 75 -12.80 -0.95 4.69
C ASN A 75 -11.85 -0.99 3.46
N PRO A 76 -11.76 -2.14 2.77
CA PRO A 76 -10.85 -2.30 1.63
C PRO A 76 -11.13 -1.33 0.47
N ASP A 77 -12.38 -0.90 0.31
CA ASP A 77 -12.76 0.07 -0.72
C ASP A 77 -12.09 1.42 -0.51
N MET A 78 -11.77 1.79 0.74
CA MET A 78 -11.02 3.01 1.06
C MET A 78 -9.62 3.00 0.42
N GLY A 79 -8.88 1.90 0.53
CA GLY A 79 -7.56 1.77 -0.08
C GLY A 79 -7.64 1.83 -1.61
N MET A 80 -8.66 1.21 -2.19
CA MET A 80 -8.89 1.26 -3.63
C MET A 80 -9.34 2.63 -4.14
N ASP A 81 -10.13 3.37 -3.37
CA ASP A 81 -10.52 4.74 -3.68
C ASP A 81 -9.29 5.67 -3.71
N LEU A 82 -8.38 5.50 -2.76
CA LEU A 82 -7.11 6.25 -2.70
C LEU A 82 -6.27 6.01 -3.96
N LEU A 83 -6.05 4.74 -4.32
CA LEU A 83 -5.30 4.35 -5.52
C LEU A 83 -5.95 4.82 -6.83
N LYS A 84 -7.26 5.02 -6.84
CA LYS A 84 -8.01 5.56 -7.99
C LYS A 84 -8.08 7.10 -7.98
N GLY A 85 -7.45 7.77 -7.01
CA GLY A 85 -7.51 9.22 -6.85
C GLY A 85 -8.91 9.75 -6.48
N LYS A 86 -9.81 8.90 -5.98
CA LYS A 86 -11.20 9.27 -5.67
C LYS A 86 -11.37 9.97 -4.33
N ARG A 87 -10.38 9.87 -3.43
CA ARG A 87 -10.29 10.70 -2.22
C ARG A 87 -8.91 11.35 -2.22
N GLY A 88 -8.86 12.67 -2.20
CA GLY A 88 -7.63 13.38 -1.88
C GLY A 88 -7.14 12.93 -0.50
N ILE A 89 -5.83 12.78 -0.34
CA ILE A 89 -5.22 12.61 0.99
C ILE A 89 -5.76 13.74 1.86
N PRO A 90 -6.36 13.47 3.04
CA PRO A 90 -6.85 14.53 3.91
C PRO A 90 -5.69 15.48 4.20
N ASN A 91 -5.78 16.69 3.66
CA ASN A 91 -4.80 17.73 3.90
C ASN A 91 -5.11 18.27 5.30
N SER A 92 -4.43 17.75 6.33
CA SER A 92 -4.53 18.31 7.68
C SER A 92 -3.69 19.59 7.74
N ASN A 93 -4.21 20.67 7.18
CA ASN A 93 -3.77 22.03 7.48
C ASN A 93 -4.93 22.76 8.16
N ASN A 94 -4.87 22.86 9.48
CA ASN A 94 -5.50 23.95 10.24
C ASN A 94 -4.69 24.20 11.50
#